data_AF-A0AAV5PII9-F1
#
_entry.id   AF-A0AAV5PII9-F1
#
_cell.length_a   1.000
_cell.length_b   1.000
_cell.length_c   1.000
_cell.angle_alpha   90.00
_cell.angle_beta   90.00
_cell.angle_gamma   90.00
#
_symmetry.space_group_name_H-M   'P 1'
#
loop_
_entity.id
_entity.type
_entity.pdbx_description
1 polymer ?
#
loop_
_entity_poly.entity_id
_entity_poly.type
_entity_poly.pdbx_seq_one_letter_code
_entity_poly.pdbx_strand_id
1 'polypeptide(L)' 'MSDKKFSVVIAGGGSTFTPGFVISLCANQDKLPLRKLKLYDIDADRQKKIGDDHQGEPAGQSV' A
#
# COMPACT_ATOMS: atom_id res chain seq x y z
N MET A 1 5.94 -9.38 -23.09
CA MET A 1 5.26 -10.15 -22.04
C MET A 1 4.20 -9.24 -21.45
N SER A 2 3.01 -9.81 -21.25
CA SER A 2 1.70 -9.16 -21.15
C SER A 2 1.59 -8.02 -20.13
N ASP A 3 0.70 -7.04 -20.40
CA ASP A 3 0.28 -5.89 -19.57
C ASP A 3 -0.31 -6.27 -18.19
N LYS A 4 0.32 -7.21 -17.49
CA LYS A 4 -0.17 -7.77 -16.25
C LYS A 4 0.16 -6.84 -15.11
N LYS A 5 -0.84 -6.09 -14.67
CA LYS A 5 -0.75 -5.25 -13.48
C LYS A 5 -1.05 -6.05 -12.21
N PHE A 6 -0.31 -5.79 -11.15
CA PHE A 6 -0.42 -6.51 -9.89
C PHE A 6 -1.29 -5.76 -8.87
N SER A 7 -2.02 -6.50 -8.06
CA SER A 7 -2.62 -5.98 -6.84
C SER A 7 -1.86 -6.51 -5.65
N VAL A 8 -1.27 -5.61 -4.88
CA VAL A 8 -0.35 -5.92 -3.79
C VAL A 8 -0.97 -5.49 -2.47
N VAL A 9 -0.69 -6.22 -1.40
CA VAL A 9 -0.94 -5.77 -0.03
C VAL A 9 0.37 -5.81 0.74
N ILE A 10 0.65 -4.76 1.52
CA ILE A 10 1.73 -4.73 2.49
C ILE A 10 1.10 -5.02 3.86
N ALA A 11 1.42 -6.18 4.43
CA ALA A 11 1.10 -6.49 5.83
C ALA A 11 2.17 -5.85 6.73
N GLY A 12 1.74 -5.10 7.74
CA GLY A 12 2.60 -4.21 8.55
C GLY A 12 2.65 -2.77 8.02
N GLY A 13 1.54 -2.25 7.47
CA GLY A 13 1.46 -0.91 6.88
C GLY A 13 1.83 0.23 7.83
N GLY A 14 1.63 0.07 9.14
CA GLY A 14 1.99 1.04 10.18
C GLY A 14 3.49 1.09 10.50
N SER A 15 4.33 0.40 9.73
CA SER A 15 5.79 0.48 9.83
C SER A 15 6.30 1.84 9.35
N THR A 16 7.30 2.38 10.05
CA THR A 16 8.03 3.60 9.64
C THR A 16 8.81 3.40 8.33
N PHE A 17 9.00 2.15 7.89
CA PHE A 17 9.64 1.83 6.62
C PHE A 17 8.65 1.82 5.44
N THR A 18 7.35 1.71 5.69
CA THR A 18 6.33 1.60 4.64
C THR A 18 6.39 2.76 3.64
N PRO A 19 6.50 4.05 4.05
CA PRO A 19 6.56 5.15 3.09
C PRO A 19 7.71 5.02 2.08
N GLY A 20 8.90 4.66 2.54
CA GLY A 20 10.07 4.47 1.68
C GLY A 20 9.87 3.31 0.70
N PHE A 21 9.23 2.24 1.13
CA PHE A 21 8.92 1.10 0.27
C PHE A 21 7.86 1.44 -0.79
N VAL A 22 6.80 2.20 -0.42
CA VAL A 22 5.79 2.68 -1.37
C VAL A 22 6.42 3.57 -2.45
N ILE A 23 7.32 4.48 -2.06
CA ILE A 23 8.07 5.31 -3.02
C ILE A 23 8.88 4.43 -3.98
N SER A 24 9.57 3.41 -3.47
CA SER A 24 10.33 2.47 -4.30
C SER A 24 9.44 1.69 -5.28
N LEU A 25 8.25 1.26 -4.85
CA LEU A 25 7.28 0.59 -5.72
C LEU A 25 6.75 1.52 -6.84
N CYS A 26 6.48 2.79 -6.52
CA CYS A 26 6.08 3.80 -7.50
C CYS A 26 7.22 4.11 -8.49
N ALA A 27 8.48 4.09 -8.04
CA ALA A 27 9.64 4.32 -8.89
C ALA A 27 9.96 3.13 -9.82
N ASN A 28 9.54 1.91 -9.47
CA ASN A 28 9.81 0.68 -10.23
C ASN A 28 8.56 0.11 -10.94
N GLN A 29 7.63 0.97 -11.39
CA GLN A 29 6.43 0.56 -12.12
C GLN A 29 6.73 -0.16 -13.45
N ASP A 30 7.90 0.07 -14.03
CA ASP A 30 8.40 -0.62 -15.22
C ASP A 30 8.66 -2.11 -14.98
N LYS A 31 9.10 -2.46 -13.76
CA LYS A 31 9.39 -3.84 -13.35
C LYS A 31 8.20 -4.50 -12.67
N LEU A 32 7.46 -3.74 -11.86
CA LEU A 32 6.30 -4.22 -11.12
C LEU A 32 5.11 -3.24 -11.31
N PRO A 33 4.42 -3.31 -12.44
CA PRO A 33 3.31 -2.41 -12.73
C PRO A 33 2.16 -2.71 -11.76
N LEU A 34 1.73 -1.70 -10.99
CA LEU A 34 0.69 -1.84 -9.99
C LEU A 34 -0.67 -1.42 -10.55
N ARG A 35 -1.69 -2.21 -10.25
CA ARG A 35 -3.10 -1.86 -10.40
C ARG A 35 -3.64 -1.26 -9.11
N LYS A 36 -3.20 -1.80 -7.98
CA LYS A 36 -3.76 -1.54 -6.64
C LYS A 36 -2.72 -1.87 -5.57
N LEU A 37 -2.65 -1.09 -4.50
CA LEU A 37 -1.71 -1.32 -3.40
C LEU A 37 -2.43 -1.11 -2.07
N LYS A 38 -2.71 -2.16 -1.30
CA LYS A 38 -3.31 -1.99 0.03
C LYS A 38 -2.24 -1.95 1.11
N LEU A 39 -2.47 -1.18 2.16
CA LEU A 39 -1.72 -1.26 3.40
C LEU A 39 -2.62 -1.91 4.46
N TYR A 40 -2.08 -2.85 5.24
CA TYR A 40 -2.78 -3.49 6.36
C TYR A 40 -1.88 -3.52 7.59
N ASP A 41 -2.39 -3.09 8.73
CA ASP A 41 -1.77 -3.31 10.04
C ASP A 41 -2.87 -3.67 11.04
N ILE A 42 -2.55 -4.50 12.03
CA ILE A 42 -3.49 -4.85 13.10
C ILE A 42 -3.67 -3.70 14.09
N ASP A 43 -2.64 -2.84 14.21
CA ASP A 43 -2.67 -1.65 15.04
C ASP A 43 -3.14 -0.45 14.19
N ALA A 44 -4.41 -0.09 14.36
CA ALA A 44 -5.06 0.98 13.61
C ALA A 44 -4.41 2.35 13.88
N ASP A 45 -3.96 2.61 15.12
CA ASP A 45 -3.34 3.89 15.48
C ASP A 45 -1.94 4.02 14.85
N ARG A 46 -1.21 2.91 14.71
CA ARG A 46 0.05 2.88 13.95
C ARG A 46 -0.19 3.08 12.46
N GLN A 47 -1.16 2.39 11.88
CA GLN A 47 -1.52 2.51 10.46
C GLN A 47 -1.90 3.95 10.10
N LYS A 48 -2.78 4.56 10.91
CA LYS A 48 -3.31 5.91 10.68
C LYS A 48 -2.21 6.98 10.60
N LYS A 49 -1.11 6.81 11.34
CA LYS A 49 0.05 7.72 11.30
C LYS A 49 0.85 7.64 10.00
N ILE A 50 0.81 6.50 9.31
CA ILE A 50 1.62 6.25 8.10
C ILE A 50 0.80 6.50 6.84
N GLY A 51 -0.44 6.01 6.81
CA GLY A 51 -1.37 6.21 5.71
C GLY A 51 -2.78 6.22 6.26
N ASP A 52 -3.34 7.41 6.38
CA ASP A 52 -4.77 7.58 6.62
C ASP A 52 -5.47 7.30 5.27
N ASP A 53 -6.33 6.29 5.22
CA ASP A 53 -7.14 6.01 4.05
C ASP A 53 -8.22 7.11 4.01
N HIS A 54 -7.91 8.25 3.40
CA HIS A 54 -8.83 9.38 3.24
C HIS A 54 -9.97 9.11 2.23
N GLN A 55 -10.33 7.85 2.03
CA GLN A 55 -11.64 7.48 1.48
C GLN A 55 -12.38 6.84 2.64
N GLY A 56 -13.54 7.39 3.03
CA GLY A 56 -14.36 6.98 4.18
C GLY A 56 -14.94 5.56 4.12
N GLU A 57 -14.13 4.58 3.75
CA GLU A 57 -14.38 3.16 3.74
C GLU A 57 -13.77 2.56 5.02
N PRO A 58 -14.49 1.71 5.76
CA PRO A 58 -13.98 1.09 6.98
C PRO A 58 -12.71 0.29 6.68
N ALA A 59 -11.74 0.34 7.61
CA ALA A 59 -10.46 -0.36 7.52
C ALA A 59 -10.64 -1.81 7.06
N GLY A 60 -10.25 -2.09 5.81
CA GLY A 60 -10.52 -3.37 5.15
C GLY A 60 -10.57 -3.31 3.64
N GLN A 61 -10.63 -2.13 3.00
CA GLN A 61 -10.79 -2.07 1.55
C GLN A 61 -10.03 -0.96 0.80
N SER A 62 -8.71 -1.10 0.77
CA SER A 62 -7.84 -0.82 -0.40
C SER A 62 -7.61 0.64 -0.85
N VAL A 63 -6.32 1.00 -0.99
CA VAL A 63 -5.84 1.89 -2.06
C VAL A 63 -5.37 1.11 -3.28
#